data_AF-A0A928P5W5-F1
#
_entry.id   AF-A0A928P5W5-F1
#
_cell.length_a   1.000
_cell.length_b   1.000
_cell.length_c   1.000
_cell.angle_alpha   90.00
_cell.angle_beta   90.00
_cell.angle_gamma   90.00
#
_symmetry.space_group_name_H-M   'P 1'
#
loop_
_entity.id
_entity.type
_entity.pdbx_description
1 polymer ?
#
loop_
_entity_poly.entity_id
_entity_poly.type
_entity_poly.pdbx_seq_one_letter_code
_entity_poly.pdbx_strand_id
1 'polypeptide(L)' 'MNKTTIYDQLSLINRTKETIKKYGIKVAWLAEQTNIPKRCLSSFLNEKMVLYIPQEKRLIAFLDEYDKRMNGMVKAATE' A
#
# COMPACT_ATOMS: atom_id res chain seq x y z
N MET A 1 8.45 -7.97 23.73
CA MET A 1 7.72 -7.75 22.46
C MET A 1 7.68 -6.25 22.23
N ASN A 2 8.41 -5.72 21.23
CA ASN A 2 8.27 -4.30 20.89
C ASN A 2 6.90 -4.09 20.27
N LYS A 3 6.14 -3.16 20.84
CA LYS A 3 4.80 -2.80 20.36
C LYS A 3 4.98 -1.92 19.13
N THR A 4 4.69 -2.44 17.94
CA THR A 4 4.65 -1.63 16.71
C THR A 4 3.67 -0.48 16.90
N THR A 5 4.14 0.72 16.63
CA THR A 5 3.37 1.96 16.70
C THR A 5 2.99 2.41 15.29
N ILE A 6 2.07 3.37 15.20
CA ILE A 6 1.72 3.96 13.91
C ILE A 6 2.89 4.71 13.27
N TYR A 7 3.78 5.28 14.10
CA TYR A 7 4.97 5.99 13.65
C TYR A 7 5.93 5.10 12.87
N ASP A 8 6.03 3.82 13.25
CA ASP A 8 6.87 2.83 12.57
C ASP A 8 6.38 2.53 11.15
N GLN A 9 5.09 2.77 10.87
CA GLN A 9 4.46 2.48 9.59
C GLN A 9 4.10 3.74 8.78
N LEU A 10 4.49 4.94 9.23
CA LEU A 10 4.21 6.20 8.51
C LEU A 10 4.78 6.22 7.09
N SER A 11 5.98 5.66 6.90
CA SER A 11 6.61 5.54 5.58
C SER A 11 5.75 4.70 4.63
N LEU A 12 5.23 3.56 5.11
CA LEU A 12 4.35 2.69 4.35
C LEU A 12 2.99 3.34 4.07
N ILE A 13 2.43 4.08 5.04
CA ILE A 13 1.18 4.84 4.85
C ILE A 13 1.35 5.86 3.72
N ASN A 14 2.40 6.68 3.79
CA ASN A 14 2.67 7.71 2.80
C ASN A 14 2.91 7.11 1.41
N ARG A 15 3.74 6.06 1.35
CA ARG A 15 3.97 5.32 0.10
C ARG A 15 2.67 4.78 -0.50
N THR A 16 1.80 4.21 0.33
CA THR A 16 0.51 3.68 -0.14
C THR A 16 -0.40 4.79 -0.68
N LYS A 17 -0.49 5.93 0.03
CA LYS A 17 -1.24 7.13 -0.41
C LYS A 17 -0.70 7.65 -1.75
N GLU A 18 0.61 7.70 -1.91
CA GLU A 18 1.27 8.13 -3.14
C GLU A 18 0.98 7.17 -4.30
N THR A 19 1.09 5.86 -4.11
CA THR A 19 0.75 4.87 -5.14
C THR A 19 -0.71 4.98 -5.58
N ILE A 20 -1.64 5.15 -4.63
CA ILE A 20 -3.06 5.39 -4.92
C ILE A 20 -3.23 6.63 -5.81
N LYS A 21 -2.56 7.73 -5.46
CA LYS A 21 -2.64 8.99 -6.21
C LYS A 21 -1.97 8.88 -7.58
N LYS A 22 -0.77 8.31 -7.65
CA LYS A 22 0.06 8.18 -8.86
C LYS A 22 -0.64 7.36 -9.94
N TYR A 23 -1.32 6.30 -9.55
CA TYR A 23 -1.93 5.35 -10.50
C TYR A 23 -3.47 5.35 -10.50
N GLY A 24 -4.11 6.26 -9.77
CA GLY A 24 -5.57 6.39 -9.73
C GLY A 24 -6.29 5.16 -9.16
N ILE A 25 -5.65 4.43 -8.25
CA ILE A 25 -6.18 3.17 -7.71
C ILE A 25 -7.28 3.42 -6.67
N LYS A 26 -8.38 2.68 -6.75
CA LYS A 26 -9.41 2.70 -5.70
C LYS A 26 -8.93 1.92 -4.46
N VAL A 27 -9.10 2.50 -3.27
CA VAL A 27 -8.77 1.84 -1.99
C VAL A 27 -9.46 0.47 -1.84
N ALA A 28 -10.70 0.33 -2.33
CA ALA A 28 -11.43 -0.94 -2.31
C ALA A 28 -10.72 -2.03 -3.14
N TRP A 29 -10.23 -1.66 -4.33
CA TRP A 29 -9.50 -2.58 -5.18
C TRP A 29 -8.15 -2.96 -4.55
N LEU A 30 -7.42 -2.00 -3.97
CA LEU A 30 -6.17 -2.28 -3.26
C LEU A 30 -6.37 -3.24 -2.07
N ALA A 31 -7.49 -3.09 -1.35
CA ALA A 31 -7.86 -3.98 -0.25
C ALA A 31 -8.05 -5.43 -0.72
N GLU A 32 -8.69 -5.63 -1.87
CA GLU A 32 -8.86 -6.95 -2.50
C GLU A 32 -7.52 -7.55 -2.91
N GLN A 33 -6.65 -6.77 -3.58
CA GLN A 33 -5.34 -7.25 -4.04
C GLN A 33 -4.39 -7.66 -2.90
N THR A 34 -4.49 -6.98 -1.76
CA THR A 34 -3.59 -7.21 -0.61
C THR A 34 -4.17 -8.17 0.44
N ASN A 35 -5.42 -8.62 0.25
CA ASN A 35 -6.19 -9.35 1.25
C ASN A 35 -6.13 -8.66 2.63
N ILE A 36 -6.40 -7.35 2.63
CA ILE A 36 -6.53 -6.52 3.82
C ILE A 36 -7.98 -6.01 3.80
N PRO A 37 -8.78 -6.21 4.87
CA PRO A 37 -10.14 -5.70 4.88
C PRO A 37 -10.17 -4.19 4.59
N LYS A 38 -11.06 -3.75 3.69
CA LYS A 38 -11.16 -2.34 3.28
C LYS A 38 -11.22 -1.39 4.46
N ARG A 39 -12.01 -1.72 5.50
CA ARG A 39 -12.12 -0.92 6.73
C ARG A 39 -10.75 -0.78 7.43
N CYS A 40 -9.99 -1.87 7.51
CA CYS A 40 -8.66 -1.85 8.11
C CYS A 40 -7.69 -1.00 7.28
N LEU A 41 -7.68 -1.19 5.96
CA LEU A 41 -6.83 -0.40 5.07
C LEU A 41 -7.18 1.10 5.13
N SER A 42 -8.47 1.45 5.15
CA SER A 42 -8.90 2.84 5.32
C SER A 42 -8.47 3.41 6.67
N SER A 43 -8.63 2.69 7.77
CA SER A 43 -8.17 3.14 9.08
C SER A 43 -6.64 3.28 9.13
N PHE A 44 -5.90 2.38 8.49
CA PHE A 44 -4.43 2.45 8.36
C PHE A 44 -4.00 3.70 7.60
N LEU A 45 -4.61 3.97 6.44
CA LEU A 45 -4.34 5.16 5.64
C LEU A 45 -4.71 6.46 6.38
N ASN A 46 -5.64 6.42 7.33
CA ASN A 46 -5.98 7.56 8.18
C ASN A 46 -5.19 7.59 9.50
N GLU A 47 -4.13 6.78 9.63
CA GLU A 47 -3.24 6.74 10.81
C GLU A 47 -3.97 6.35 12.10
N LYS A 48 -5.13 5.67 11.99
CA LYS A 48 -5.97 5.26 13.12
C LYS A 48 -5.66 3.84 13.61
N MET A 49 -4.89 3.06 12.85
CA MET A 49 -4.49 1.71 13.23
C MET A 49 -3.21 1.28 12.53
N VAL A 50 -2.48 0.35 13.16
CA VAL A 50 -1.35 -0.35 12.56
C VAL A 50 -1.81 -1.60 11.83
N LEU A 51 -1.07 -1.98 10.80
CA LEU A 51 -1.16 -3.32 10.21
C LEU A 51 -0.30 -4.28 11.03
N TYR A 52 -0.76 -5.52 11.18
CA TYR A 52 0.10 -6.57 11.74
C TYR A 52 1.07 -7.10 10.67
N ILE A 53 2.17 -7.72 11.10
CA ILE A 53 3.32 -8.06 10.24
C ILE A 53 2.91 -8.75 8.91
N PRO A 54 2.09 -9.82 8.89
CA PRO A 54 1.64 -10.40 7.63
C PRO A 54 0.84 -9.46 6.70
N GLN A 55 0.02 -8.53 7.22
CA GLN A 55 -0.67 -7.54 6.38
C GLN A 55 0.32 -6.52 5.80
N GLU A 56 1.24 -6.04 6.63
CA GLU A 56 2.30 -5.14 6.22
C GLU A 56 3.12 -5.73 5.06
N LYS A 57 3.57 -6.98 5.21
CA LYS A 57 4.33 -7.70 4.17
C LYS A 57 3.56 -7.83 2.86
N ARG A 58 2.26 -8.16 2.90
CA ARG A 58 1.43 -8.27 1.69
C ARG A 58 1.27 -6.92 0.99
N LEU A 59 1.07 -5.85 1.76
CA LEU A 59 0.97 -4.50 1.20
C LEU A 59 2.29 -4.09 0.55
N ILE A 60 3.43 -4.28 1.22
CA ILE A 60 4.76 -3.98 0.66
C ILE A 60 4.99 -4.74 -0.65
N ALA A 61 4.79 -6.06 -0.64
CA ALA A 61 4.98 -6.91 -1.82
C ALA A 61 4.13 -6.44 -3.00
N PHE A 62 2.86 -6.11 -2.75
CA PHE A 62 1.97 -5.56 -3.77
C PHE A 62 2.48 -4.22 -4.32
N LEU A 63 2.87 -3.28 -3.46
CA LEU A 63 3.35 -1.96 -3.89
C LEU A 63 4.63 -2.06 -4.74
N ASP A 64 5.56 -2.96 -4.38
CA ASP A 64 6.79 -3.22 -5.13
C ASP A 64 6.49 -3.79 -6.52
N GLU A 65 5.62 -4.80 -6.59
CA GLU A 65 5.24 -5.46 -7.84
C GLU A 65 4.47 -4.50 -8.76
N TYR A 66 3.53 -3.74 -8.20
CA TYR A 66 2.69 -2.83 -8.96
C TYR A 66 3.50 -1.66 -9.53
N ASP A 67 4.37 -1.02 -8.74
CA ASP A 67 5.22 0.06 -9.22
C ASP A 67 6.19 -0.44 -10.32
N LYS A 68 6.75 -1.65 -10.17
CA LYS A 68 7.59 -2.27 -11.21
C LYS A 68 6.83 -2.49 -12.52
N ARG A 69 5.60 -3.01 -12.46
CA ARG A 69 4.76 -3.24 -13.66
C ARG A 69 4.38 -1.93 -14.34
N MET A 70 3.90 -0.96 -13.58
CA MET A 70 3.45 0.31 -14.13
C MET A 70 4.61 1.15 -14.68
N ASN A 71 5.76 1.20 -14.00
CA ASN A 71 6.94 1.91 -14.52
C ASN A 71 7.56 1.19 -15.74
N GLY A 72 7.47 -0.14 -15.81
CA GLY A 72 7.87 -0.91 -16.99
C GLY A 72 6.99 -0.62 -18.22
N MET A 73 5.67 -0.48 -18.00
CA MET A 73 4.73 -0.08 -19.05
C MET A 73 4.94 1.36 -19.53
N VAL A 74 5.32 2.28 -18.62
CA VAL A 74 5.64 3.67 -19.00
C VAL A 74 6.84 3.72 -19.95
N LYS A 75 7.89 2.91 -19.72
CA LYS A 75 9.07 2.88 -20.61
C LYS A 75 8.72 2.36 -22.01
N ALA A 76 7.93 1.29 -22.11
CA ALA A 76 7.55 0.67 -23.38
C ALA A 76 6.58 1.51 -24.23
N ALA A 77 5.91 2.53 -23.66
CA ALA A 77 5.02 3.42 -24.38
C ALA A 77 5.73 4.68 -24.93
N THR A 78 7.01 4.86 -24.60
CA THR A 78 7.84 6.01 -25.00
C THR A 78 8.96 5.66 -25.99
N GLU A 79 9.04 4.40 -26.39
CA GLU A 79 9.96 3.88 -27.42
C GLU A 79 9.16 3.49 -28.69
#